data_AF-A0A080Z5D9-F1
#
_entry.id   AF-A0A080Z5D9-F1
#
_cell.length_a   1.000
_cell.length_b   1.000
_cell.length_c   1.000
_cell.angle_alpha   90.00
_cell.angle_beta   90.00
_cell.angle_gamma   90.00
#
_symmetry.space_group_name_H-M   'P 1'
#
loop_
_entity.id
_entity.type
_entity.pdbx_description
1 polymer ?
#
loop_
_entity_poly.entity_id
_entity_poly.type
_entity_poly.pdbx_seq_one_letter_code
_entity_poly.pdbx_strand_id
1 'polypeptide(L)'
;MFKTIHVDEKLFYTEVRRRYYLLPGKAVPHRHVRSKRYITKVMMLAAVARPRWDPESGTYFDGKLSISPFVERKPAVPSSQRRPAETTVTTKGHVNK
;
A
#
# COMPACT_ATOMS: atom_id res chain seq x y z
N MET A 1 -13.33 30.07 5.66
CA MET A 1 -13.24 29.05 4.59
C MET A 1 -11.85 28.42 4.61
N PHE A 2 -11.58 27.50 5.55
CA PHE A 2 -10.24 26.90 5.79
C PHE A 2 -10.29 25.41 6.18
N LYS A 3 -11.45 24.76 6.02
CA LYS A 3 -11.72 23.38 6.50
C LYS A 3 -11.95 22.41 5.34
N THR A 4 -11.17 22.51 4.27
CA THR A 4 -11.29 21.60 3.13
C THR A 4 -10.16 20.59 3.16
N ILE A 5 -10.52 19.31 3.12
CA ILE A 5 -9.58 18.19 2.99
C ILE A 5 -9.75 17.66 1.58
N HIS A 6 -8.66 17.58 0.82
CA HIS A 6 -8.66 16.96 -0.49
C HIS A 6 -8.41 15.47 -0.30
N VAL A 7 -9.28 14.66 -0.87
CA VAL A 7 -9.20 13.20 -0.83
C VAL A 7 -9.14 12.71 -2.27
N ASP A 8 -8.15 11.89 -2.57
CA ASP A 8 -7.97 11.30 -3.90
C ASP A 8 -7.69 9.79 -3.79
N GLU A 9 -8.22 9.05 -4.77
CA GLU A 9 -7.97 7.62 -4.92
C GLU A 9 -7.01 7.40 -6.08
N LYS A 10 -5.87 6.76 -5.78
CA LYS A 10 -4.87 6.47 -6.80
C LYS A 10 -4.38 5.03 -6.74
N LEU A 11 -4.20 4.44 -7.92
CA LEU A 11 -3.73 3.06 -8.07
C LEU A 11 -2.19 3.01 -8.09
N PHE A 12 -1.59 2.34 -7.10
CA PHE A 12 -0.15 2.14 -6.98
C PHE A 12 0.24 0.68 -7.21
N TYR A 13 1.43 0.46 -7.75
CA TYR A 13 2.03 -0.87 -7.83
C TYR A 13 2.79 -1.18 -6.54
N THR A 14 2.51 -2.31 -5.90
CA THR A 14 3.10 -2.64 -4.59
C THR A 14 4.58 -3.05 -4.67
N GLU A 15 5.04 -3.57 -5.81
CA GLU A 15 6.31 -4.27 -5.91
C GLU A 15 7.17 -3.85 -7.12
N VAL A 16 7.16 -2.57 -7.50
CA VAL A 16 7.97 -2.10 -8.66
C VAL A 16 9.47 -2.17 -8.37
N ARG A 17 9.88 -1.75 -7.17
CA ARG A 17 11.26 -1.74 -6.70
C ARG A 17 11.31 -2.26 -5.26
N ARG A 18 11.50 -3.58 -5.08
CA ARG A 18 11.74 -4.16 -3.76
C ARG A 18 13.21 -3.95 -3.37
N ARG A 19 13.45 -3.30 -2.23
CA ARG A 19 14.74 -3.31 -1.55
C ARG A 19 14.67 -4.34 -0.44
N TYR A 20 15.61 -5.27 -0.41
CA TYR A 20 15.72 -6.29 0.63
C TYR A 20 16.81 -5.87 1.61
N TYR A 21 16.49 -5.86 2.90
CA TYR A 21 17.53 -5.82 3.93
C TYR A 21 18.01 -7.25 4.14
N LEU A 22 19.23 -7.53 3.71
CA LEU A 22 19.84 -8.86 3.80
C LEU A 22 20.99 -8.79 4.80
N LEU A 23 21.13 -9.86 5.59
CA LEU A 23 22.34 -10.05 6.39
C LEU A 23 23.54 -10.29 5.45
N PRO A 24 24.76 -9.90 5.84
CA PRO A 24 25.97 -10.18 5.08
C PRO A 24 26.07 -11.67 4.73
N GLY A 25 26.36 -11.97 3.46
CA GLY A 25 26.48 -13.35 2.96
C GLY A 25 25.19 -14.05 2.53
N LYS A 26 24.01 -13.44 2.74
CA LYS A 26 22.75 -13.99 2.20
C LYS A 26 22.54 -13.60 0.74
N ALA A 27 22.20 -14.59 -0.09
CA ALA A 27 21.85 -14.36 -1.48
C ALA A 27 20.60 -13.47 -1.60
N VAL A 28 20.61 -12.58 -2.59
CA VAL A 28 19.45 -11.75 -2.90
C VAL A 28 18.31 -12.66 -3.36
N PRO A 29 17.12 -12.57 -2.75
CA PRO A 29 15.99 -13.40 -3.16
C PRO A 29 15.64 -13.11 -4.61
N HIS A 30 15.60 -14.18 -5.42
CA HIS A 30 15.30 -14.06 -6.84
C HIS A 30 13.81 -13.74 -7.04
N ARG A 31 13.54 -12.80 -7.94
CA ARG A 31 12.17 -12.36 -8.23
C ARG A 31 11.50 -13.34 -9.21
N HIS A 32 10.42 -13.98 -8.78
CA HIS A 32 9.59 -14.85 -9.63
C HIS A 32 8.38 -14.12 -10.25
N VAL A 33 8.59 -12.94 -10.87
CA VAL A 33 7.51 -12.24 -11.58
C VAL A 33 7.89 -12.06 -13.03
N ARG A 34 7.17 -12.76 -13.92
CA ARG A 34 7.46 -12.79 -15.36
C ARG A 34 7.19 -11.45 -16.07
N SER A 35 6.23 -10.64 -15.61
CA SER A 35 5.91 -9.34 -16.22
C SER A 35 5.23 -8.37 -15.25
N LYS A 36 5.25 -7.06 -15.58
CA LYS A 36 4.57 -6.02 -14.78
C LYS A 36 3.05 -6.23 -14.68
N ARG A 37 2.44 -6.97 -15.61
CA ARG A 37 1.01 -7.29 -15.60
C ARG A 37 0.60 -8.13 -14.39
N TYR A 38 1.52 -8.95 -13.88
CA TYR A 38 1.29 -9.81 -12.71
C TYR A 38 1.62 -9.13 -11.38
N ILE A 39 2.04 -7.86 -11.38
CA ILE A 39 2.27 -7.11 -10.14
C ILE A 39 0.92 -6.65 -9.58
N THR A 40 0.70 -6.90 -8.30
CA THR A 40 -0.50 -6.41 -7.60
C THR A 40 -0.53 -4.89 -7.61
N LYS A 41 -1.62 -4.34 -8.14
CA LYS A 41 -1.94 -2.91 -8.08
C LYS A 41 -2.91 -2.67 -6.93
N VAL A 42 -2.58 -1.84 -5.96
CA VAL A 42 -3.42 -1.52 -4.80
C VAL A 42 -3.94 -0.10 -4.95
N MET A 43 -5.22 0.11 -4.68
CA MET A 43 -5.80 1.43 -4.62
C MET A 43 -5.49 2.05 -3.27
N MET A 44 -5.11 3.32 -3.26
CA MET A 44 -4.65 4.03 -2.09
C MET A 44 -5.38 5.35 -1.98
N LEU A 45 -5.92 5.62 -0.80
CA LEU A 45 -6.57 6.88 -0.47
C LEU A 45 -5.52 7.82 0.11
N ALA A 46 -5.36 9.00 -0.48
CA ALA A 46 -4.52 10.05 0.06
C ALA A 46 -5.39 11.22 0.53
N ALA A 47 -5.20 11.64 1.77
CA ALA A 47 -5.86 12.81 2.33
C ALA A 47 -4.84 13.91 2.60
N VAL A 48 -5.06 15.08 1.98
CA VAL A 48 -4.19 16.25 2.11
C VAL A 48 -5.03 17.49 2.44
N ALA A 49 -4.70 18.12 3.56
CA ALA A 49 -5.20 19.42 3.94
C ALA A 49 -4.28 20.53 3.45
N ARG A 50 -4.73 21.78 3.51
CA ARG A 50 -3.89 22.93 3.18
C ARG A 50 -2.75 23.05 4.21
N PRO A 51 -1.50 23.23 3.78
CA PRO A 51 -0.41 23.55 4.70
C PRO A 51 -0.71 24.82 5.49
N ARG A 52 -0.44 24.82 6.79
CA ARG A 52 -0.77 25.95 7.68
C ARG A 52 0.17 26.03 8.86
N TRP A 53 0.39 27.25 9.36
CA TRP A 53 1.05 27.45 10.64
C TRP A 53 0.16 26.92 11.76
N ASP A 54 0.75 26.15 12.67
CA ASP A 54 0.10 25.66 13.86
C ASP A 54 0.64 26.40 15.09
N PRO A 55 -0.17 27.28 15.72
CA PRO A 55 0.24 28.05 16.90
C PRO A 55 0.55 27.17 18.12
N GLU A 56 -0.06 25.99 18.23
CA GLU A 56 0.12 25.11 19.40
C GLU A 56 1.46 24.38 19.35
N SER A 57 1.83 23.84 18.18
CA SER A 57 3.14 23.20 18.00
C SER A 57 4.27 24.18 17.66
N GLY A 58 3.95 25.43 17.29
CA GLY A 58 4.94 26.40 16.84
C GLY A 58 5.64 25.98 15.53
N THR A 59 5.00 25.14 14.72
CA THR A 59 5.56 24.61 13.47
C THR A 59 4.58 24.73 12.31
N TYR A 60 5.08 24.59 11.09
CA TYR A 60 4.24 24.59 9.89
C TYR A 60 3.76 23.17 9.59
N PHE A 61 2.45 22.94 9.69
CA PHE A 61 1.84 21.69 9.24
C PHE A 61 1.90 21.62 7.71
N ASP A 62 2.49 20.55 7.19
CA ASP A 62 2.73 20.35 5.76
C ASP A 62 1.46 19.91 5.00
N GLY A 63 0.33 19.78 5.68
CA GLY A 63 -0.93 19.40 5.09
C GLY A 63 -1.10 17.89 4.90
N LYS A 64 -0.09 17.07 5.19
CA LYS A 64 -0.19 15.61 4.97
C LYS A 64 -0.92 14.97 6.14
N LEU A 65 -2.11 14.41 5.89
CA LEU A 65 -2.88 13.71 6.93
C LEU A 65 -2.55 12.22 6.93
N SER A 66 -2.77 11.54 5.80
CA SER A 66 -2.53 10.11 5.70
C SER A 66 -2.52 9.62 4.25
N ILE A 67 -1.92 8.44 4.08
CA ILE A 67 -2.01 7.65 2.86
C ILE A 67 -2.31 6.21 3.27
N SER A 68 -3.50 5.71 2.91
CA SER A 68 -4.02 4.42 3.39
C SER A 68 -4.36 3.49 2.22
N PRO A 69 -3.86 2.24 2.21
CA PRO A 69 -4.18 1.28 1.16
C PRO A 69 -5.53 0.59 1.39
N PHE A 70 -6.31 0.43 0.32
CA PHE A 70 -7.48 -0.45 0.29
C PHE A 70 -7.02 -1.89 -0.01
N VAL A 71 -6.65 -2.60 1.05
CA VAL A 71 -6.22 -4.00 0.99
C VAL A 71 -7.07 -4.86 1.89
N GLU A 72 -7.36 -6.06 1.42
CA GLU A 72 -8.07 -7.08 2.19
C GLU A 72 -7.12 -8.25 2.43
N ARG A 73 -7.02 -8.71 3.67
CA ARG A 73 -6.25 -9.91 4.01
C ARG A 73 -7.21 -11.08 4.05
N LYS A 74 -7.12 -11.96 3.05
CA LYS A 74 -7.91 -13.19 2.97
C LYS A 74 -7.01 -14.41 3.10
N PRO A 75 -7.48 -15.51 3.70
CA PRO A 75 -6.78 -16.78 3.59
C PRO A 75 -6.67 -17.17 2.11
N ALA A 76 -5.53 -17.70 1.71
CA ALA A 76 -5.34 -18.18 0.34
C ALA A 76 -6.41 -19.21 -0.01
N VAL A 77 -7.14 -18.99 -1.10
CA VAL A 77 -8.03 -20.02 -1.66
C VAL A 77 -7.13 -21.13 -2.21
N PRO A 78 -7.28 -22.39 -1.75
CA PRO A 78 -6.49 -23.48 -2.26
C PRO A 78 -6.79 -23.67 -3.75
N SER A 79 -5.74 -23.63 -4.57
CA SER A 79 -5.85 -23.83 -6.03
C SER A 79 -6.00 -25.32 -6.41
N SER A 80 -5.88 -26.23 -5.44
CA SER A 80 -6.07 -27.68 -5.59
C SER A 80 -6.28 -28.34 -4.22
N GLN A 81 -6.87 -29.54 -4.20
CA GLN A 81 -7.12 -30.31 -2.97
C GLN A 81 -5.87 -30.60 -2.11
N ARG A 82 -4.66 -30.56 -2.70
CA ARG A 82 -3.40 -30.92 -2.00
C ARG A 82 -2.54 -29.73 -1.59
N ARG A 83 -3.03 -28.49 -1.72
CA ARG A 83 -2.26 -27.28 -1.38
C ARG A 83 -2.63 -26.77 0.02
N PRO A 84 -1.67 -26.59 0.94
CA PRO A 84 -1.97 -26.11 2.29
C PRO A 84 -2.58 -24.70 2.27
N ALA A 85 -3.72 -24.54 2.92
CA ALA A 85 -4.54 -23.33 2.95
C ALA A 85 -4.28 -22.53 4.23
N GLU A 86 -3.09 -21.93 4.35
CA GLU A 86 -2.76 -21.15 5.56
C GLU A 86 -1.96 -19.86 5.27
N THR A 87 -1.58 -19.61 4.02
CA THR A 87 -0.90 -18.35 3.68
C THR A 87 -1.92 -17.22 3.63
N THR A 88 -1.76 -16.20 4.48
CA THR A 88 -2.53 -14.96 4.37
C THR A 88 -2.11 -14.23 3.09
N VAL A 89 -3.05 -14.08 2.15
CA VAL A 89 -2.81 -13.37 0.89
C VAL A 89 -3.47 -12.01 0.98
N THR A 90 -2.71 -10.97 0.67
CA THR A 90 -3.24 -9.62 0.56
C THR A 90 -3.83 -9.44 -0.84
N THR A 91 -5.15 -9.40 -0.91
CA THR A 91 -5.91 -9.14 -2.13
C THR A 91 -6.27 -7.65 -2.20
N LYS A 92 -6.49 -7.15 -3.42
CA LYS A 92 -6.96 -5.79 -3.65
C LYS A 92 -8.36 -5.65 -3.03
N GLY A 93 -8.57 -4.68 -2.16
CA GLY A 93 -9.90 -4.37 -1.65
C GLY A 93 -10.76 -3.74 -2.74
N HIS A 94 -12.07 -4.03 -2.72
CA HIS A 94 -13.04 -3.35 -3.57
C HIS A 94 -13.48 -2.05 -2.87
N VAL A 95 -13.50 -0.92 -3.58
CA VAL A 95 -14.13 0.31 -3.07
C VAL A 95 -15.61 0.22 -3.40
N ASN A 96 -16.45 0.37 -2.40
CA ASN A 96 -17.89 0.52 -2.59
C ASN A 96 -18.12 1.94 -3.15
N LYS A 97 -18.65 2.01 -4.37
CA LYS A 97 -19.21 3.24 -4.93
C LYS A 97 -20.55 3.55 -4.28
#